data_AF-A0A4Y9ZIT2-F1
#
_entry.id   AF-A0A4Y9ZIT2-F1
#
_cell.length_a   1.000
_cell.length_b   1.000
_cell.length_c   1.000
_cell.angle_alpha   90.00
_cell.angle_beta   90.00
_cell.angle_gamma   90.00
#
_symmetry.space_group_name_H-M   'P 1'
#
loop_
_entity.id
_entity.type
_entity.pdbx_description
1 polymer ?
#
loop_
_entity_poly.entity_id
_entity_poly.type
_entity_poly.pdbx_seq_one_letter_code
_entity_poly.pdbx_strand_id
1 'polypeptide(L)'
;MFMAYLVIGTFWYCALGWSYLVDALGLDFDYQWPYRVPALVYIITYMLSVVMCLAVFTMLAWHLWSIAQGESSVENHDHEHYRKVAASRGETFVNSYDLGKWNNLNLFFNIGPDG
;
A
#
# COMPACT_ATOMS: atom_id res chain seq x y z
N MET A 1 -8.83 -3.37 3.41
CA MET A 1 -9.34 -1.99 3.23
C MET A 1 -8.55 -0.93 3.98
N PHE A 2 -8.14 -1.16 5.24
CA PHE A 2 -7.32 -0.21 6.03
C PHE A 2 -6.15 0.41 5.24
N MET A 3 -5.29 -0.42 4.64
CA MET A 3 -4.11 0.04 3.90
C MET A 3 -4.47 0.98 2.73
N ALA A 4 -5.53 0.65 1.98
CA ALA A 4 -5.97 1.47 0.86
C ALA A 4 -6.44 2.86 1.32
N TYR A 5 -7.28 2.92 2.36
CA TYR A 5 -7.73 4.20 2.92
C TYR A 5 -6.59 5.02 3.51
N LEU A 6 -5.63 4.37 4.19
CA LEU A 6 -4.48 5.07 4.77
C LEU A 6 -3.59 5.67 3.68
N VAL A 7 -3.30 4.93 2.60
CA VAL A 7 -2.52 5.43 1.47
C VAL A 7 -3.25 6.58 0.78
N ILE A 8 -4.55 6.44 0.50
CA ILE A 8 -5.33 7.52 -0.13
C ILE A 8 -5.34 8.77 0.77
N GLY A 9 -5.57 8.62 2.07
CA GLY A 9 -5.60 9.73 3.02
C GLY A 9 -4.26 10.44 3.13
N THR A 10 -3.16 9.69 3.28
CA THR A 10 -1.81 10.25 3.38
C THR A 10 -1.35 10.88 2.05
N PHE A 11 -1.71 10.28 0.91
CA PHE A 11 -1.44 10.84 -0.41
C PHE A 11 -2.10 12.21 -0.59
N TRP A 12 -3.40 12.31 -0.31
CA TRP A 12 -4.11 13.59 -0.43
C TRP A 12 -3.65 14.63 0.58
N TYR A 13 -3.34 14.21 1.82
CA TYR A 13 -2.76 15.11 2.81
C TYR A 13 -1.42 15.69 2.34
N CYS A 14 -0.54 14.88 1.75
CA CYS A 14 0.73 15.35 1.19
C CYS A 14 0.52 16.23 -0.04
N ALA A 15 -0.33 15.80 -0.99
CA ALA A 15 -0.56 16.52 -2.24
C ALA A 15 -1.16 17.92 -2.02
N LEU A 16 -2.16 18.01 -1.13
CA LEU A 16 -2.81 19.29 -0.79
C LEU A 16 -1.99 20.10 0.23
N GLY A 17 -1.16 19.42 1.03
CA GLY A 17 -0.35 20.01 2.10
C GLY A 17 0.95 20.69 1.65
N TRP A 18 1.34 20.53 0.39
CA TRP A 18 2.66 20.95 -0.10
C TRP A 18 2.92 22.45 0.06
N SER A 19 1.97 23.31 -0.30
CA SER A 19 2.11 24.76 -0.14
C SER A 19 2.32 25.15 1.32
N TYR A 20 1.50 24.60 2.21
CA TYR A 20 1.60 24.85 3.65
C TYR A 20 2.91 24.32 4.27
N LEU A 21 3.54 23.29 3.68
CA LEU A 21 4.86 22.84 4.13
C LEU A 21 5.93 23.89 3.83
N VAL A 22 5.92 24.45 2.62
CA VAL A 22 6.87 25.50 2.21
C VAL A 22 6.73 26.71 3.14
N ASP A 23 5.49 27.11 3.42
CA ASP A 23 5.16 28.17 4.37
C ASP A 23 5.64 27.85 5.80
N ALA A 24 5.41 26.61 6.27
CA ALA A 24 5.81 26.17 7.61
C ALA A 24 7.33 26.14 7.80
N LEU A 25 8.09 25.86 6.73
CA LEU A 25 9.55 25.83 6.73
C LEU A 25 10.17 27.25 6.74
N GLY A 26 9.36 28.30 6.57
CA GLY A 26 9.85 29.68 6.53
C GLY A 26 10.71 29.98 5.30
N LEU A 27 10.48 29.26 4.20
CA LEU A 27 11.13 29.55 2.92
C LEU A 27 10.60 30.85 2.28
N ASP A 28 9.43 31.31 2.75
CA ASP A 28 8.88 32.61 2.40
C ASP A 28 9.16 33.60 3.55
N PHE A 29 9.94 34.66 3.25
CA PHE A 29 10.56 35.53 4.27
C PHE A 29 9.56 36.41 5.04
N ASP A 30 8.34 36.59 4.51
CA ASP A 30 7.32 37.47 5.10
C ASP A 30 6.11 36.71 5.71
N TYR A 31 6.14 35.37 5.75
CA TYR A 31 4.98 34.58 6.19
C TYR A 31 4.98 34.28 7.70
N GLN A 32 4.00 34.83 8.41
CA GLN A 32 3.71 34.44 9.80
C GLN A 32 2.63 33.36 9.84
N TRP A 33 2.97 32.20 10.39
CA TRP A 33 2.10 31.03 10.49
C TRP A 33 0.76 31.34 11.20
N PRO A 34 -0.39 31.37 10.48
CA PRO A 34 -1.67 31.83 11.02
C PRO A 34 -2.54 30.72 11.61
N TYR A 35 -2.08 29.46 11.55
CA TYR A 35 -2.88 28.30 11.94
C TYR A 35 -2.76 27.97 13.43
N ARG A 36 -3.79 27.34 13.99
CA ARG A 36 -3.82 26.92 15.41
C ARG A 36 -2.82 25.81 15.74
N VAL A 37 -2.52 24.95 14.77
CA VAL A 37 -1.55 23.86 14.94
C VAL A 37 -0.15 24.47 14.88
N PRO A 38 0.76 24.19 15.82
CA PRO A 38 2.14 24.68 15.72
C PRO A 38 2.81 24.20 14.43
N ALA A 39 3.55 25.07 13.75
CA ALA A 39 4.23 24.76 12.49
C ALA A 39 5.09 23.50 12.57
N LEU A 40 5.83 23.32 13.68
CA LEU A 40 6.64 22.12 13.93
C LEU A 40 5.81 20.83 13.92
N VAL A 41 4.63 20.83 14.55
CA VAL A 41 3.75 19.65 14.59
C VAL A 41 3.27 19.33 13.19
N TYR A 42 2.88 20.36 12.42
CA TYR A 42 2.47 20.18 11.02
C TYR A 42 3.59 19.57 10.18
N ILE A 43 4.82 20.07 10.27
CA ILE A 43 5.98 19.55 9.54
C ILE A 43 6.23 18.07 9.88
N ILE A 44 6.20 17.71 11.17
CA ILE A 44 6.43 16.33 11.61
C ILE A 44 5.32 15.41 11.08
N THR A 45 4.05 15.84 11.17
CA THR A 45 2.91 15.06 10.64
C THR A 45 2.98 14.91 9.12
N TYR A 46 3.41 15.96 8.41
CA TYR A 46 3.64 15.92 6.96
C TYR A 46 4.72 14.91 6.59
N MET A 47 5.89 14.99 7.22
CA MET A 47 6.98 14.05 6.97
C MET A 47 6.56 12.61 7.28
N LEU A 48 5.87 12.38 8.39
CA LEU A 48 5.32 11.07 8.73
C LEU A 48 4.35 10.58 7.65
N SER A 49 3.45 11.43 7.18
CA SER A 49 2.46 11.08 6.14
C SER A 49 3.13 10.69 4.82
N VAL A 50 4.21 11.36 4.42
CA VAL A 50 5.00 10.99 3.23
C VAL A 50 5.58 9.58 3.39
N VAL A 51 6.23 9.31 4.52
CA VAL A 51 6.84 8.00 4.80
C VAL A 51 5.78 6.90 4.84
N MET A 52 4.65 7.16 5.52
CA MET A 52 3.54 6.21 5.62
C MET A 52 2.91 5.94 4.26
N CYS A 53 2.74 6.96 3.42
CA CYS A 53 2.21 6.80 2.07
C CYS A 53 3.07 5.82 1.27
N LEU A 54 4.39 5.98 1.25
CA LEU A 54 5.31 5.13 0.49
C LEU A 54 5.40 3.70 1.06
N ALA A 55 5.57 3.58 2.38
CA ALA A 55 5.73 2.29 3.05
C ALA A 55 4.46 1.43 2.93
N VAL A 56 3.30 2.01 3.23
CA VAL A 56 2.03 1.29 3.20
C VAL A 56 1.55 1.05 1.77
N PHE A 57 1.89 1.94 0.82
CA PHE A 57 1.61 1.68 -0.60
C PHE A 57 2.35 0.44 -1.11
N THR A 58 3.64 0.31 -0.79
CA THR A 58 4.42 -0.88 -1.17
C THR A 58 3.81 -2.15 -0.57
N MET A 59 3.44 -2.10 0.71
CA MET A 59 2.77 -3.21 1.40
C MET A 59 1.41 -3.55 0.76
N LEU A 60 0.59 -2.54 0.43
CA LEU A 60 -0.68 -2.72 -0.25
C LEU A 60 -0.51 -3.37 -1.62
N ALA A 61 0.45 -2.90 -2.42
CA ALA A 61 0.73 -3.47 -3.73
C ALA A 61 1.12 -4.94 -3.65
N TRP A 62 1.96 -5.30 -2.67
CA TRP A 62 2.32 -6.68 -2.40
C TRP A 62 1.11 -7.54 -2.02
N HIS A 63 0.25 -7.06 -1.12
CA HIS A 63 -0.94 -7.80 -0.72
C HIS A 63 -1.96 -7.95 -1.86
N LEU A 64 -2.15 -6.93 -2.69
CA LEU A 64 -3.00 -7.03 -3.89
C LEU A 64 -2.47 -8.07 -4.88
N TRP A 65 -1.15 -8.14 -5.04
CA TRP A 65 -0.53 -9.19 -5.84
C TRP A 65 -0.76 -10.58 -5.25
N SER A 66 -0.57 -10.75 -3.94
CA SER A 66 -0.81 -12.02 -3.23
C SER A 66 -2.26 -12.48 -3.39
N ILE A 67 -3.23 -11.57 -3.24
CA ILE A 67 -4.65 -11.83 -3.45
C ILE A 67 -4.89 -12.28 -4.89
N ALA A 68 -4.31 -11.60 -5.88
CA ALA A 68 -4.45 -11.98 -7.27
C ALA A 68 -3.88 -13.38 -7.58
N GLN A 69 -2.90 -13.87 -6.83
CA GLN A 69 -2.37 -15.24 -6.98
C GLN A 69 -3.16 -16.28 -6.17
N GLY A 70 -4.16 -15.87 -5.39
CA GLY A 70 -4.90 -16.77 -4.50
C GLY A 70 -4.04 -17.32 -3.37
N GLU A 71 -3.12 -16.52 -2.85
CA GLU A 71 -2.15 -16.94 -1.82
C GLU A 71 -2.18 -15.99 -0.61
N SER A 72 -2.06 -16.56 0.59
CA SER A 72 -1.71 -15.83 1.80
C SER A 72 -0.20 -15.56 1.88
N SER A 73 0.23 -14.67 2.78
CA SER A 73 1.65 -14.35 2.94
C SER A 73 2.50 -15.53 3.41
N VAL A 74 1.91 -16.44 4.19
CA VAL A 74 2.57 -17.67 4.65
C VAL A 74 2.69 -18.64 3.47
N GLU A 75 1.59 -18.86 2.74
CA GLU A 75 1.56 -19.74 1.58
C GLU A 75 2.52 -19.26 0.48
N ASN A 76 2.65 -17.95 0.23
CA ASN A 76 3.59 -17.45 -0.77
C ASN A 76 5.05 -17.82 -0.45
N HIS A 77 5.43 -17.84 0.83
CA HIS A 77 6.77 -18.29 1.24
C HIS A 77 6.99 -19.78 0.96
N ASP A 78 6.00 -20.61 1.28
CA ASP A 78 6.05 -22.05 1.06
C ASP A 78 5.96 -22.38 -0.45
N HIS A 79 5.12 -21.69 -1.20
CA HIS A 79 4.95 -21.84 -2.64
C HIS A 79 6.21 -21.43 -3.41
N GLU A 80 7.00 -20.49 -2.93
CA GLU A 80 8.31 -20.18 -3.51
C GLU A 80 9.25 -21.40 -3.40
N HIS A 81 9.26 -22.07 -2.24
CA HIS A 81 10.02 -23.30 -2.06
C HIS A 81 9.50 -24.44 -2.95
N TYR A 82 8.18 -24.68 -2.95
CA TYR A 82 7.58 -25.73 -3.77
C TYR A 82 7.78 -25.50 -5.27
N ARG A 83 7.69 -24.26 -5.76
CA ARG A 83 8.01 -23.91 -7.16
C ARG A 83 9.44 -24.30 -7.53
N LYS A 84 10.42 -24.03 -6.66
CA LYS A 84 11.83 -24.40 -6.90
C LYS A 84 12.04 -25.91 -6.92
N VAL A 85 11.39 -26.65 -6.01
CA VAL A 85 11.49 -28.11 -5.94
C VAL A 85 10.79 -28.79 -7.13
N ALA A 86 9.60 -28.31 -7.53
CA ALA A 86 8.91 -28.83 -8.70
C ALA A 86 9.74 -28.59 -9.96
N ALA A 87 10.28 -27.36 -10.13
CA ALA A 87 11.13 -27.03 -11.26
C ALA A 87 12.40 -27.90 -11.33
N SER A 88 13.01 -28.25 -10.19
CA SER A 88 14.18 -29.14 -10.19
C SER A 88 13.85 -30.59 -10.56
N ARG A 89 12.58 -31.00 -10.43
CA ARG A 89 12.06 -32.30 -10.84
C ARG A 89 11.47 -32.31 -12.25
N GLY A 90 11.46 -31.16 -12.94
CA GLY A 90 10.79 -31.01 -14.24
C GLY A 90 9.26 -30.99 -14.14
N GLU A 91 8.72 -30.76 -12.94
CA GLU A 91 7.29 -30.65 -12.66
C GLU A 91 6.87 -29.18 -12.56
N THR A 92 5.57 -28.92 -12.71
CA THR A 92 4.98 -27.60 -12.52
C THR A 92 4.20 -27.55 -11.22
N PHE A 93 4.51 -26.57 -10.37
CA PHE A 93 3.71 -26.30 -9.18
C PHE A 93 2.41 -25.60 -9.59
N VAL A 94 1.28 -26.13 -9.14
CA VAL A 94 -0.06 -25.56 -9.37
C VAL A 94 -0.65 -25.19 -8.02
N ASN A 95 -1.03 -23.92 -7.85
CA ASN A 95 -1.76 -23.48 -6.68
C ASN A 95 -3.21 -23.96 -6.77
N SER A 96 -3.64 -24.83 -5.86
CA SER A 96 -5.01 -25.36 -5.82
C SER A 96 -6.08 -24.30 -5.50
N TYR A 97 -5.68 -23.16 -4.94
CA TYR A 97 -6.59 -22.06 -4.57
C TYR A 97 -6.63 -20.93 -5.63
N ASP A 98 -5.78 -21.00 -6.67
CA ASP A 98 -5.77 -19.98 -7.72
C ASP A 98 -6.88 -20.25 -8.74
N LEU A 99 -7.93 -19.41 -8.73
CA LEU A 99 -9.04 -19.43 -9.69
C LEU A 99 -8.79 -18.51 -10.90
N GLY A 100 -7.62 -17.89 -10.98
CA GLY A 100 -7.27 -16.84 -11.93
C GLY A 100 -7.37 -15.45 -11.32
N LYS A 101 -6.46 -14.55 -11.75
CA LYS A 101 -6.23 -13.24 -11.11
C LYS A 101 -7.48 -12.39 -10.87
N TRP A 102 -8.37 -12.31 -11.86
CA TRP A 102 -9.60 -11.51 -11.75
C TRP A 102 -10.63 -12.18 -10.85
N ASN A 103 -10.78 -13.51 -10.94
CA ASN A 103 -11.70 -14.26 -10.09
C ASN A 103 -11.27 -14.23 -8.62
N ASN A 104 -9.96 -14.33 -8.34
CA ASN A 104 -9.44 -14.22 -6.97
C ASN A 104 -9.69 -12.82 -6.37
N LEU A 105 -9.53 -11.76 -7.18
CA LEU A 105 -9.81 -10.39 -6.74
C LEU A 105 -11.30 -10.17 -6.50
N ASN A 106 -12.16 -10.64 -7.40
CA ASN A 106 -13.60 -10.61 -7.22
C ASN A 106 -13.99 -11.30 -5.92
N LEU A 107 -13.54 -12.55 -5.73
CA LEU A 107 -13.79 -13.33 -4.52
C LEU A 107 -13.35 -12.61 -3.24
N PHE A 108 -12.18 -11.96 -3.26
CA PHE A 108 -11.69 -11.21 -2.11
C PHE A 108 -12.51 -9.96 -1.80
N PHE A 109 -12.92 -9.21 -2.83
CA PHE A 109 -13.73 -8.00 -2.66
C PHE A 109 -15.22 -8.29 -2.57
N ASN A 110 -15.62 -9.56 -2.76
CA ASN A 110 -17.00 -9.99 -2.89
C ASN A 110 -17.75 -9.16 -3.94
N ILE A 111 -17.18 -9.13 -5.17
CA ILE A 111 -17.73 -8.48 -6.35
C ILE A 111 -17.98 -9.51 -7.48
N GLY A 112 -19.21 -10.03 -7.58
CA GLY A 112 -19.63 -10.82 -8.74
C GLY A 112 -20.65 -11.90 -8.41
N PRO A 113 -20.98 -12.79 -9.36
CA PRO A 113 -21.86 -13.93 -9.11
C PRO A 113 -21.26 -14.98 -8.17
N ASP A 114 -19.93 -15.12 -8.19
CA ASP A 114 -19.17 -16.16 -7.49
C ASP A 114 -18.45 -15.66 -6.23
N GLY A 115 -18.68 -14.40 -5.85
CA GLY A 115 -17.90 -13.67 -4.85
C GLY A 115 -17.73 -12.27 -5.34
#